data_AF-A0A3C0KX17-F1
#
_entry.id   AF-A0A3C0KX17-F1
#
_cell.length_a   1.000
_cell.length_b   1.000
_cell.length_c   1.000
_cell.angle_alpha   90.00
_cell.angle_beta   90.00
_cell.angle_gamma   90.00
#
_symmetry.space_group_name_H-M   'P 1'
#
loop_
_entity.id
_entity.type
_entity.pdbx_description
1 polymer ?
#
loop_
_entity_poly.entity_id
_entity_poly.type
_entity_poly.pdbx_seq_one_letter_code
_entity_poly.pdbx_strand_id
1 'polypeptide(L)'
;MKIPDHLQLVQRFQELRNLCLGLAEGLSSLVSDLQKGELRQLEVTEAKIASLRQEYEILKKDVIAFASPYQAIPNPGGITSLATLEPLLLAVNQSLKAAAIQVLDQVSSVKHREETAFEPLRACLSAASELHRAIAQVPLPDLHPEVVAITDGSHPLALFVSLVRDRRHMKEEKIAAIQDVIAGAFGNLLFIAALMGKLIIGEQDGKEAETKAQDVSQPATVKTSEAAITPSESEEVLEQRQILQDLLTMTEMKIQKLLKNRLVREEELAGFVAAMKEMEASRYRKSDFKEDFRQLHTIRAALEEMENKAFNPRKRLERTEGQRR
;
A
#
# COMPACT_ATOMS: atom_id res chain seq x y z
N MET A 1 -10.36 -16.59 -15.16
CA MET A 1 -9.30 -16.23 -16.12
C MET A 1 -8.39 -15.24 -15.41
N LYS A 2 -7.08 -15.50 -15.33
CA LYS A 2 -6.13 -14.53 -14.76
C LYS A 2 -6.01 -13.37 -15.76
N ILE A 3 -6.17 -12.13 -15.30
CA ILE A 3 -5.89 -10.95 -16.12
C ILE A 3 -4.38 -10.99 -16.40
N PRO A 4 -3.94 -10.93 -17.68
CA PRO A 4 -2.52 -10.98 -17.99
C PRO A 4 -1.82 -9.74 -17.45
N ASP A 5 -0.73 -9.93 -16.71
CA ASP A 5 0.05 -8.83 -16.16
C ASP A 5 0.72 -8.03 -17.28
N HIS A 6 0.86 -6.71 -17.12
CA HIS A 6 1.53 -5.83 -18.09
C HIS A 6 2.92 -6.36 -18.53
N LEU A 7 3.67 -6.96 -17.61
CA LEU A 7 4.98 -7.57 -17.89
C LEU A 7 4.90 -8.77 -18.86
N GLN A 8 3.87 -9.61 -18.72
CA GLN A 8 3.65 -10.73 -19.64
C GLN A 8 3.31 -10.23 -21.04
N LEU A 9 2.53 -9.15 -21.11
CA LEU A 9 2.18 -8.54 -22.39
C LEU A 9 3.43 -8.00 -23.11
N VAL A 10 4.31 -7.29 -22.40
CA VAL A 10 5.60 -6.80 -22.95
C VAL A 10 6.47 -7.95 -23.46
N GLN A 11 6.57 -9.05 -22.71
CA GLN A 11 7.33 -10.23 -23.13
C GLN A 11 6.77 -10.82 -24.44
N ARG A 12 5.45 -10.96 -24.54
CA ARG A 12 4.82 -11.48 -25.77
C ARG A 12 5.01 -10.59 -26.99
N PHE A 13 5.02 -9.27 -26.81
CA PHE A 13 5.38 -8.35 -27.90
C PHE A 13 6.83 -8.54 -28.36
N GLN A 14 7.76 -8.84 -27.44
CA GLN A 14 9.15 -9.15 -27.79
C GLN A 14 9.26 -10.49 -28.54
N GLU A 15 8.53 -11.51 -28.10
CA GLU A 15 8.47 -12.82 -28.79
C GLU A 15 7.93 -12.66 -30.23
N LEU A 16 6.83 -11.93 -30.40
CA LEU A 16 6.27 -11.65 -31.72
C LEU A 16 7.26 -10.90 -32.62
N ARG A 17 7.96 -9.91 -32.07
CA ARG A 17 9.01 -9.17 -32.79
C ARG A 17 10.13 -10.11 -33.26
N ASN A 18 10.59 -11.01 -32.40
CA ASN A 18 11.64 -11.97 -32.74
C ASN A 18 11.18 -12.94 -33.84
N LEU A 19 9.92 -13.38 -33.80
CA LEU A 19 9.32 -14.20 -34.86
C LEU A 19 9.23 -13.45 -36.20
N CYS A 20 8.85 -12.17 -36.19
CA CYS A 20 8.84 -11.33 -37.40
C CYS A 20 10.25 -11.18 -38.01
N LEU A 21 11.28 -10.97 -37.18
CA LEU A 21 12.68 -10.89 -37.64
C LEU A 21 13.14 -12.24 -38.23
N GLY A 22 12.87 -13.35 -37.54
CA GLY A 22 13.22 -14.69 -38.03
C GLY A 22 12.43 -15.11 -39.28
N LEU A 23 11.25 -14.54 -39.52
CA LEU A 23 10.50 -14.70 -40.76
C LEU A 23 11.13 -13.89 -41.91
N ALA A 24 11.55 -12.65 -41.67
CA ALA A 24 12.23 -11.83 -42.69
C ALA A 24 13.53 -12.48 -43.19
N GLU A 25 14.31 -13.06 -42.27
CA GLU A 25 15.49 -13.87 -42.61
C GLU A 25 15.12 -15.13 -43.38
N GLY A 26 14.05 -15.82 -42.97
CA GLY A 26 13.53 -17.01 -43.65
C GLY A 26 13.08 -16.72 -45.08
N LEU A 27 12.35 -15.62 -45.29
CA LEU A 27 11.90 -15.17 -46.61
C LEU A 27 13.09 -14.77 -47.50
N SER A 28 14.10 -14.10 -46.95
CA SER A 28 15.32 -13.76 -47.68
C SER A 28 16.09 -15.02 -48.12
N SER A 29 16.15 -16.02 -47.25
CA SER A 29 16.73 -17.33 -47.54
C SER A 29 15.93 -18.08 -48.61
N LEU A 30 14.59 -18.06 -48.52
CA LEU A 30 13.71 -18.64 -49.52
C LEU A 30 13.87 -18.00 -50.91
N VAL A 31 14.04 -16.67 -50.97
CA VAL A 31 14.32 -15.96 -52.23
C VAL A 31 15.66 -16.41 -52.83
N SER A 32 16.70 -16.58 -52.01
CA SER A 32 17.99 -17.13 -52.46
C SER A 32 17.86 -18.57 -52.97
N ASP A 33 17.08 -19.40 -52.29
CA ASP A 33 16.85 -20.79 -52.70
C ASP A 33 16.07 -20.86 -54.01
N LEU A 34 15.04 -20.04 -54.18
CA LEU A 34 14.29 -19.93 -55.42
C LEU A 34 15.17 -19.46 -56.60
N GLN A 35 16.10 -18.53 -56.36
CA GLN A 35 17.08 -18.10 -57.36
C GLN A 35 18.04 -19.23 -57.77
N LYS A 36 18.28 -20.19 -56.88
CA LYS A 36 19.09 -21.40 -57.13
C LYS A 36 18.28 -22.59 -57.63
N GLY A 37 16.95 -22.46 -57.74
CA GLY A 37 16.04 -23.53 -58.14
C GLY A 37 15.75 -24.56 -57.03
N GLU A 38 16.01 -24.22 -55.77
CA GLU A 38 15.79 -25.09 -54.60
C GLU A 38 14.54 -24.64 -53.81
N LEU A 39 13.86 -25.57 -53.14
CA LEU A 39 12.65 -25.30 -52.32
C LEU A 39 12.81 -25.71 -50.85
N ARG A 40 14.05 -25.78 -50.36
CA ARG A 40 14.35 -26.34 -49.03
C ARG A 40 13.75 -25.52 -47.88
N GLN A 41 13.61 -24.22 -48.04
CA GLN A 41 13.11 -23.30 -47.00
C GLN A 41 11.59 -23.09 -47.02
N LEU A 42 10.86 -23.67 -47.97
CA LEU A 42 9.42 -23.39 -48.14
C LEU A 42 8.61 -23.90 -46.94
N GLU A 43 8.76 -25.18 -46.57
CA GLU A 43 8.05 -25.78 -45.42
C GLU A 43 8.40 -25.07 -44.09
N VAL A 44 9.66 -24.70 -43.91
CA VAL A 44 10.14 -23.98 -42.71
C VAL A 44 9.51 -22.59 -42.63
N THR A 45 9.36 -21.90 -43.77
CA THR A 45 8.75 -20.57 -43.83
C THR A 45 7.25 -20.63 -43.61
N GLU A 46 6.55 -21.64 -44.17
CA GLU A 46 5.13 -21.86 -43.93
C GLU A 46 4.84 -22.15 -42.44
N ALA A 47 5.65 -23.00 -41.80
CA ALA A 47 5.53 -23.27 -40.37
C ALA A 47 5.72 -21.99 -39.54
N LYS A 48 6.71 -21.15 -39.87
CA LYS A 48 6.93 -19.85 -39.21
C LYS A 48 5.74 -18.90 -39.37
N ILE A 49 5.12 -18.84 -40.55
CA ILE A 49 3.92 -18.00 -40.79
C ILE A 49 2.75 -18.51 -39.96
N ALA A 50 2.54 -19.83 -39.89
CA ALA A 50 1.48 -20.43 -39.08
C ALA A 50 1.67 -20.12 -37.58
N SER A 51 2.89 -20.28 -37.06
CA SER A 51 3.23 -19.92 -35.68
C SER A 51 3.01 -18.43 -35.41
N LEU A 52 3.42 -17.53 -36.31
CA LEU A 52 3.22 -16.09 -36.15
C LEU A 52 1.73 -15.73 -36.04
N ARG A 53 0.88 -16.34 -36.88
CA ARG A 53 -0.58 -16.13 -36.83
C ARG A 53 -1.18 -16.60 -35.51
N GLN A 54 -0.74 -17.75 -35.02
CA GLN A 54 -1.20 -18.29 -33.75
C GLN A 54 -0.80 -17.39 -32.57
N GLU A 55 0.45 -16.95 -32.52
CA GLU A 55 0.94 -16.05 -31.47
C GLU A 55 0.23 -14.69 -31.51
N TYR A 56 -0.04 -14.16 -32.71
CA TYR A 56 -0.83 -12.93 -32.85
C TYR A 56 -2.25 -13.07 -32.29
N GLU A 57 -2.95 -14.17 -32.59
CA GLU A 57 -4.31 -14.40 -32.06
C GLU A 57 -4.33 -14.56 -30.54
N ILE A 58 -3.28 -15.19 -29.99
CA ILE A 58 -3.10 -15.31 -28.54
C ILE A 58 -2.84 -13.92 -27.92
N LEU A 59 -1.91 -13.14 -28.49
CA LEU A 59 -1.61 -11.78 -28.04
C LEU A 59 -2.84 -10.87 -28.11
N LYS A 60 -3.61 -10.94 -29.20
CA LYS A 60 -4.84 -10.18 -29.37
C LYS A 60 -5.84 -10.47 -28.24
N LYS A 61 -6.03 -11.75 -27.89
CA LYS A 61 -6.92 -12.14 -26.78
C LYS A 61 -6.44 -11.56 -25.44
N ASP A 62 -5.13 -11.60 -25.20
CA ASP A 62 -4.54 -11.07 -23.96
C ASP A 62 -4.65 -9.54 -23.87
N VAL A 63 -4.39 -8.82 -24.96
CA VAL A 63 -4.58 -7.36 -25.00
C VAL A 63 -6.04 -7.00 -24.75
N ILE A 64 -6.99 -7.71 -25.36
CA ILE A 64 -8.43 -7.48 -25.16
C ILE A 64 -8.81 -7.79 -23.71
N ALA A 65 -8.32 -8.89 -23.14
CA ALA A 65 -8.60 -9.25 -21.75
C ALA A 65 -8.02 -8.21 -20.76
N PHE A 66 -6.82 -7.69 -21.05
CA PHE A 66 -6.18 -6.63 -20.27
C PHE A 66 -6.89 -5.27 -20.41
N ALA A 67 -7.37 -4.93 -21.61
CA ALA A 67 -8.02 -3.65 -21.90
C ALA A 67 -9.46 -3.59 -21.37
N SER A 68 -10.17 -4.72 -21.33
CA SER A 68 -11.58 -4.82 -20.93
C SER A 68 -11.96 -4.13 -19.60
N PRO A 69 -11.15 -4.18 -18.53
CA PRO A 69 -11.48 -3.48 -17.28
C PRO A 69 -11.31 -1.95 -17.35
N TYR A 70 -10.48 -1.43 -18.25
CA TYR A 70 -10.15 -0.01 -18.31
C TYR A 70 -10.85 0.74 -19.45
N GLN A 71 -11.31 0.03 -20.48
CA GLN A 71 -11.95 0.65 -21.64
C GLN A 71 -12.96 -0.29 -22.31
N ALA A 72 -14.08 0.28 -22.77
CA ALA A 72 -15.01 -0.43 -23.63
C ALA A 72 -14.37 -0.67 -25.00
N ILE A 73 -14.23 -1.93 -25.41
CA ILE A 73 -13.58 -2.31 -26.67
C ILE A 73 -14.62 -2.33 -27.79
N PRO A 74 -14.60 -1.38 -28.75
CA PRO A 74 -15.52 -1.40 -29.87
C PRO A 74 -15.09 -2.49 -30.85
N ASN A 75 -15.95 -3.49 -31.05
CA ASN A 75 -15.82 -4.56 -32.04
C ASN A 75 -14.47 -5.34 -32.00
N PRO A 76 -14.33 -6.34 -31.09
CA PRO A 76 -13.13 -7.18 -31.01
C PRO A 76 -12.85 -8.01 -32.28
N GLY A 77 -13.87 -8.19 -33.14
CA GLY A 77 -13.73 -8.84 -34.45
C GLY A 77 -13.04 -7.96 -35.50
N GLY A 78 -13.04 -6.63 -35.33
CA GLY A 78 -12.41 -5.69 -36.27
C GLY A 78 -10.89 -5.56 -36.12
N ILE A 79 -10.32 -6.04 -35.01
CA ILE A 79 -8.88 -5.98 -34.73
C ILE A 79 -8.18 -7.08 -35.55
N THR A 80 -7.74 -6.73 -36.75
CA THR A 80 -7.13 -7.66 -37.71
C THR A 80 -5.64 -7.41 -37.92
N SER A 81 -5.09 -6.34 -37.34
CA SER A 81 -3.66 -6.00 -37.45
C SER A 81 -3.07 -5.38 -36.18
N LEU A 82 -1.74 -5.42 -36.06
CA LEU A 82 -1.01 -4.72 -34.99
C LEU A 82 -1.28 -3.21 -34.97
N ALA A 83 -1.43 -2.58 -36.14
CA ALA A 83 -1.77 -1.17 -36.25
C ALA A 83 -3.13 -0.84 -35.62
N THR A 84 -4.06 -1.80 -35.58
CA THR A 84 -5.35 -1.63 -34.89
C THR A 84 -5.27 -1.89 -33.37
N LEU A 85 -4.20 -2.54 -32.88
CA LEU A 85 -3.96 -2.77 -31.45
C LEU A 85 -3.25 -1.59 -30.78
N GLU A 86 -2.38 -0.89 -31.49
CA GLU A 86 -1.64 0.28 -30.99
C GLU A 86 -2.53 1.37 -30.36
N PRO A 87 -3.61 1.87 -31.03
CA PRO A 87 -4.46 2.89 -30.43
C PRO A 87 -5.22 2.37 -29.20
N LEU A 88 -5.53 1.06 -29.14
CA LEU A 88 -6.16 0.44 -27.97
C LEU A 88 -5.19 0.43 -26.78
N LEU A 89 -3.94 0.04 -27.00
CA LEU A 89 -2.91 0.06 -25.95
C LEU A 89 -2.60 1.47 -25.48
N LEU A 90 -2.53 2.44 -26.40
CA LEU A 90 -2.34 3.85 -26.05
C LEU A 90 -3.48 4.33 -25.13
N ALA A 91 -4.72 4.00 -25.47
CA ALA A 91 -5.87 4.39 -24.68
C ALA A 91 -5.93 3.68 -23.32
N VAL A 92 -5.53 2.41 -23.23
CA VAL A 92 -5.38 1.72 -21.94
C VAL A 92 -4.29 2.37 -21.08
N ASN A 93 -3.13 2.69 -21.66
CA ASN A 93 -2.05 3.37 -20.92
C ASN A 93 -2.47 4.77 -20.46
N GLN A 94 -3.26 5.49 -21.27
CA GLN A 94 -3.90 6.75 -20.86
C GLN A 94 -4.81 6.54 -19.65
N SER A 95 -5.70 5.55 -19.70
CA SER A 95 -6.62 5.23 -18.59
C SER A 95 -5.86 4.83 -17.31
N LEU A 96 -4.80 4.02 -17.43
CA LEU A 96 -3.96 3.62 -16.30
C LEU A 96 -3.25 4.81 -15.68
N LYS A 97 -2.63 5.66 -16.50
CA LYS A 97 -1.97 6.89 -16.05
C LYS A 97 -2.96 7.83 -15.35
N ALA A 98 -4.14 8.02 -15.92
CA ALA A 98 -5.19 8.85 -15.33
C ALA A 98 -5.71 8.29 -14.00
N ALA A 99 -5.93 6.97 -13.91
CA ALA A 99 -6.36 6.31 -12.69
C ALA A 99 -5.30 6.42 -11.57
N ALA A 100 -4.02 6.23 -11.89
CA ALA A 100 -2.94 6.40 -10.92
C ALA A 100 -2.85 7.85 -10.42
N ILE A 101 -2.94 8.83 -11.32
CA ILE A 101 -2.97 10.26 -10.96
C ILE A 101 -4.16 10.55 -10.04
N GLN A 102 -5.35 10.03 -10.35
CA GLN A 102 -6.54 10.22 -9.52
C GLN A 102 -6.36 9.66 -8.10
N VAL A 103 -5.70 8.51 -7.94
CA VAL A 103 -5.39 7.96 -6.60
C VAL A 103 -4.42 8.90 -5.85
N LEU A 104 -3.41 9.45 -6.53
CA LEU A 104 -2.46 10.38 -5.92
C LEU A 104 -3.09 11.73 -5.57
N ASP A 105 -4.05 12.20 -6.36
CA ASP A 105 -4.86 13.38 -6.04
C ASP A 105 -5.73 13.13 -4.79
N GLN A 106 -6.26 11.92 -4.64
CA GLN A 106 -7.00 11.51 -3.44
C GLN A 106 -6.09 11.46 -2.20
N VAL A 107 -4.84 10.99 -2.33
CA VAL A 107 -3.87 11.09 -1.22
C VAL A 107 -3.62 12.55 -0.89
N SER A 108 -3.43 13.39 -1.91
CA SER A 108 -3.11 14.81 -1.75
C SER A 108 -4.25 15.61 -1.11
N SER A 109 -5.49 15.12 -1.21
CA SER A 109 -6.67 15.70 -0.56
C SER A 109 -6.95 15.13 0.83
N VAL A 110 -6.15 14.17 1.32
CA VAL A 110 -6.24 13.70 2.70
C VAL A 110 -5.83 14.82 3.64
N LYS A 111 -6.70 15.10 4.62
CA LYS A 111 -6.45 16.03 5.70
C LYS A 111 -6.72 15.36 7.03
N HIS A 112 -6.03 15.83 8.06
CA HIS A 112 -6.31 15.43 9.42
C HIS A 112 -7.39 16.37 9.99
N ARG A 113 -8.40 15.79 10.64
CA ARG A 113 -9.64 16.47 11.08
C ARG A 113 -9.41 17.48 12.20
N GLU A 114 -8.48 17.19 13.11
CA GLU A 114 -8.22 17.99 14.32
C GLU A 114 -6.94 18.83 14.17
N GLU A 115 -5.82 18.19 13.83
CA GLU A 115 -4.52 18.85 13.66
C GLU A 115 -4.19 19.19 12.21
N THR A 116 -4.14 20.47 11.86
CA THR A 116 -3.79 20.93 10.51
C THR A 116 -2.31 20.77 10.15
N ALA A 117 -1.44 20.59 11.15
CA ALA A 117 0.01 20.48 11.03
C ALA A 117 0.56 19.08 11.36
N PHE A 118 -0.23 18.03 11.13
CA PHE A 118 0.16 16.66 11.44
C PHE A 118 1.38 16.22 10.59
N GLU A 119 2.58 16.32 11.17
CA GLU A 119 3.87 16.04 10.53
C GLU A 119 3.97 14.67 9.83
N PRO A 120 3.44 13.55 10.39
CA PRO A 120 3.49 12.25 9.72
C PRO A 120 2.75 12.20 8.38
N LEU A 121 1.72 13.04 8.19
CA LEU A 121 1.02 13.14 6.90
C LEU A 121 1.84 13.91 5.87
N ARG A 122 2.71 14.85 6.29
CA ARG A 122 3.54 15.64 5.37
C ARG A 122 4.49 14.78 4.55
N ALA A 123 5.09 13.75 5.16
CA ALA A 123 5.95 12.80 4.46
C ALA A 123 5.18 12.04 3.37
N CYS A 124 3.99 11.52 3.70
CA CYS A 124 3.12 10.82 2.74
C CYS A 124 2.66 11.73 1.60
N LEU A 125 2.24 12.96 1.90
CA LEU A 125 1.84 13.96 0.90
C LEU A 125 3.01 14.36 -0.02
N SER A 126 4.21 14.50 0.53
CA SER A 126 5.40 14.81 -0.27
C SER A 126 5.74 13.67 -1.24
N ALA A 127 5.70 12.42 -0.77
CA ALA A 127 5.94 11.24 -1.61
C ALA A 127 4.88 11.11 -2.71
N ALA A 128 3.61 11.38 -2.38
CA ALA A 128 2.52 11.37 -3.36
C ALA A 128 2.70 12.47 -4.43
N SER A 129 3.12 13.67 -4.05
CA SER A 129 3.39 14.78 -4.96
C SER A 129 4.58 14.52 -5.88
N GLU A 130 5.67 13.98 -5.33
CA GLU A 130 6.85 13.59 -6.12
C GLU A 130 6.51 12.52 -7.15
N LEU A 131 5.77 11.49 -6.74
CA LEU A 131 5.34 10.42 -7.62
C LEU A 131 4.33 10.90 -8.66
N HIS A 132 3.42 11.79 -8.27
CA HIS A 132 2.49 12.42 -9.21
C HIS A 132 3.24 13.17 -10.31
N ARG A 133 4.26 13.97 -9.94
CA ARG A 133 5.12 14.67 -10.91
C ARG A 133 5.91 13.68 -11.78
N ALA A 134 6.47 12.63 -11.20
CA ALA A 134 7.22 11.61 -11.94
C ALA A 134 6.34 10.92 -12.99
N ILE A 135 5.13 10.50 -12.62
CA ILE A 135 4.16 9.88 -13.54
C ILE A 135 3.72 10.88 -14.62
N ALA A 136 3.43 12.13 -14.24
CA ALA A 136 3.00 13.15 -15.19
C ALA A 136 4.06 13.40 -16.28
N GLN A 137 5.34 13.41 -15.91
CA GLN A 137 6.48 13.68 -16.80
C GLN A 137 6.78 12.56 -17.80
N VAL A 138 6.37 11.31 -17.55
CA VAL A 138 6.58 10.21 -18.50
C VAL A 138 5.64 10.38 -19.70
N PRO A 139 6.15 10.57 -20.93
CA PRO A 139 5.32 10.68 -22.12
C PRO A 139 4.75 9.31 -22.50
N LEU A 140 3.52 9.29 -23.00
CA LEU A 140 2.93 8.10 -23.60
C LEU A 140 3.68 7.77 -24.91
N PRO A 141 3.85 6.48 -25.28
CA PRO A 141 3.18 5.29 -24.73
C PRO A 141 3.82 4.69 -23.48
N ASP A 142 4.95 5.22 -23.01
CA ASP A 142 5.65 4.69 -21.84
C ASP A 142 4.86 4.94 -20.54
N LEU A 143 5.01 4.02 -19.60
CA LEU A 143 4.40 4.10 -18.27
C LEU A 143 5.47 4.06 -17.19
N HIS A 144 5.29 4.87 -16.16
CA HIS A 144 6.11 4.78 -14.95
C HIS A 144 5.86 3.41 -14.28
N PRO A 145 6.90 2.72 -13.79
CA PRO A 145 6.78 1.36 -13.24
C PRO A 145 5.77 1.24 -12.10
N GLU A 146 5.58 2.32 -11.34
CA GLU A 146 4.65 2.35 -10.20
C GLU A 146 3.19 2.58 -10.60
N VAL A 147 2.87 2.98 -11.84
CA VAL A 147 1.49 3.20 -12.29
C VAL A 147 0.66 1.93 -12.11
N VAL A 148 1.18 0.79 -12.55
CA VAL A 148 0.50 -0.51 -12.43
C VAL A 148 0.29 -0.87 -10.97
N ALA A 149 1.31 -0.69 -10.13
CA ALA A 149 1.20 -0.98 -8.70
C ALA A 149 0.16 -0.10 -7.99
N ILE A 150 0.03 1.16 -8.39
CA ILE A 150 -0.98 2.09 -7.87
C ILE A 150 -2.37 1.70 -8.34
N THR A 151 -2.56 1.42 -9.63
CA THR A 151 -3.87 1.05 -10.19
C THR A 151 -4.38 -0.29 -9.67
N ASP A 152 -3.47 -1.23 -9.40
CA ASP A 152 -3.80 -2.55 -8.86
C ASP A 152 -3.99 -2.53 -7.33
N GLY A 153 -3.75 -1.38 -6.69
CA GLY A 153 -3.92 -1.20 -5.25
C GLY A 153 -2.85 -1.89 -4.40
N SER A 154 -1.72 -2.29 -4.98
CA SER A 154 -0.60 -2.90 -4.25
C SER A 154 0.39 -1.86 -3.70
N HIS A 155 0.37 -0.64 -4.25
CA HIS A 155 1.23 0.44 -3.81
C HIS A 155 0.86 0.97 -2.40
N PRO A 156 1.82 1.31 -1.53
CA PRO A 156 1.55 1.83 -0.18
C PRO A 156 0.60 3.03 -0.14
N LEU A 157 0.70 3.94 -1.13
CA LEU A 157 -0.19 5.10 -1.24
C LEU A 157 -1.63 4.72 -1.60
N ALA A 158 -1.82 3.72 -2.47
CA ALA A 158 -3.15 3.24 -2.84
C ALA A 158 -3.80 2.51 -1.65
N LEU A 159 -3.03 1.68 -0.94
CA LEU A 159 -3.47 1.01 0.30
C LEU A 159 -3.85 2.01 1.39
N PHE A 160 -3.11 3.11 1.51
CA PHE A 160 -3.42 4.19 2.44
C PHE A 160 -4.77 4.85 2.13
N VAL A 161 -5.05 5.20 0.87
CA VAL A 161 -6.36 5.76 0.47
C VAL A 161 -7.49 4.77 0.73
N SER A 162 -7.29 3.49 0.40
CA SER A 162 -8.26 2.43 0.70
C SER A 162 -8.52 2.29 2.20
N LEU A 163 -7.48 2.37 3.04
CA LEU A 163 -7.63 2.34 4.49
C LEU A 163 -8.45 3.54 4.99
N VAL A 164 -8.14 4.76 4.53
CA VAL A 164 -8.88 5.96 4.95
C VAL A 164 -10.35 5.91 4.53
N ARG A 165 -10.64 5.40 3.32
CA ARG A 165 -12.00 5.30 2.77
C ARG A 165 -12.83 4.17 3.37
N ASP A 166 -12.27 2.95 3.39
CA ASP A 166 -13.01 1.71 3.64
C ASP A 166 -12.77 1.12 5.04
N ARG A 167 -12.15 1.87 5.96
CA ARG A 167 -11.79 1.40 7.32
C ARG A 167 -12.91 0.63 8.03
N ARG A 168 -14.16 1.09 7.91
CA ARG A 168 -15.32 0.51 8.62
C ARG A 168 -15.77 -0.84 8.05
N HIS A 169 -15.33 -1.20 6.85
CA HIS A 169 -15.73 -2.41 6.12
C HIS A 169 -14.55 -3.37 5.86
N MET A 170 -13.33 -2.98 6.24
CA MET A 170 -12.15 -3.83 6.12
C MET A 170 -12.11 -4.89 7.24
N LYS A 171 -11.76 -6.12 6.86
CA LYS A 171 -11.49 -7.21 7.81
C LYS A 171 -10.16 -6.96 8.52
N GLU A 172 -10.09 -7.37 9.78
CA GLU A 172 -8.91 -7.22 10.64
C GLU A 172 -7.63 -7.82 10.02
N GLU A 173 -7.74 -8.97 9.35
CA GLU A 173 -6.63 -9.62 8.62
C GLU A 173 -6.03 -8.72 7.53
N LYS A 174 -6.88 -7.99 6.80
CA LYS A 174 -6.43 -7.05 5.75
C LYS A 174 -5.81 -5.80 6.36
N ILE A 175 -6.36 -5.32 7.48
CA ILE A 175 -5.84 -4.17 8.21
C ILE A 175 -4.42 -4.48 8.73
N ALA A 176 -4.21 -5.67 9.30
CA ALA A 176 -2.89 -6.11 9.76
C ALA A 176 -1.87 -6.19 8.62
N ALA A 177 -2.26 -6.75 7.46
CA ALA A 177 -1.37 -6.80 6.29
C ALA A 177 -1.01 -5.40 5.75
N ILE A 178 -1.97 -4.47 5.77
CA ILE A 178 -1.75 -3.07 5.36
C ILE A 178 -0.88 -2.31 6.37
N GLN A 179 -1.01 -2.64 7.66
CA GLN A 179 -0.23 -2.02 8.72
C GLN A 179 1.26 -2.15 8.46
N ASP A 180 1.76 -3.37 8.20
CA ASP A 180 3.19 -3.59 7.99
C ASP A 180 3.73 -2.78 6.80
N VAL A 181 2.93 -2.66 5.73
CA VAL A 181 3.29 -1.92 4.52
C VAL A 181 3.30 -0.41 4.77
N ILE A 182 2.25 0.14 5.39
CA ILE A 182 2.16 1.59 5.67
C ILE A 182 3.14 2.00 6.75
N ALA A 183 3.30 1.20 7.81
CA ALA A 183 4.22 1.46 8.90
C ALA A 183 5.68 1.43 8.42
N GLY A 184 6.02 0.49 7.52
CA GLY A 184 7.34 0.44 6.89
C GLY A 184 7.65 1.62 5.98
N ALA A 185 6.64 2.15 5.27
CA ALA A 185 6.82 3.24 4.31
C ALA A 185 6.72 4.65 4.91
N PHE A 186 5.74 4.89 5.79
CA PHE A 186 5.37 6.23 6.29
C PHE A 186 5.31 6.33 7.82
N GLY A 187 5.46 5.20 8.52
CA GLY A 187 5.45 5.12 9.98
C GLY A 187 4.10 4.78 10.60
N ASN A 188 4.14 4.23 11.82
CA ASN A 188 2.97 3.74 12.55
C ASN A 188 1.95 4.84 12.91
N LEU A 189 2.41 6.07 13.17
CA LEU A 189 1.53 7.17 13.57
C LEU A 189 0.51 7.51 12.48
N LEU A 190 0.90 7.43 11.21
CA LEU A 190 0.01 7.68 10.08
C LEU A 190 -1.05 6.58 9.95
N PHE A 191 -0.63 5.31 10.12
CA PHE A 191 -1.53 4.17 10.10
C PHE A 191 -2.59 4.26 11.23
N ILE A 192 -2.17 4.58 12.45
CA ILE A 192 -3.07 4.70 13.60
C ILE A 192 -4.06 5.85 13.37
N ALA A 193 -3.61 7.01 12.87
CA ALA A 193 -4.50 8.13 12.55
C ALA A 193 -5.56 7.76 11.50
N ALA A 194 -5.18 6.97 10.48
CA ALA A 194 -6.11 6.44 9.48
C ALA A 194 -7.14 5.48 10.10
N LEU A 195 -6.69 4.57 10.96
CA LEU A 195 -7.54 3.57 11.64
C LEU A 195 -8.56 4.23 12.60
N MET A 196 -8.09 5.18 13.41
CA MET A 196 -8.94 5.97 14.31
C MET A 196 -9.90 6.88 13.56
N GLY A 197 -9.65 7.09 12.27
CA GLY A 197 -10.53 7.86 11.42
C GLY A 197 -10.41 9.37 11.56
N LYS A 198 -9.26 9.82 12.08
CA LYS A 198 -8.90 11.23 12.15
C LYS A 198 -8.48 11.80 10.79
N LEU A 199 -8.28 10.94 9.79
CA LEU A 199 -7.99 11.32 8.41
C LEU A 199 -9.26 11.29 7.58
N ILE A 200 -9.48 12.35 6.80
CA ILE A 200 -10.61 12.53 5.89
C ILE A 200 -10.10 12.87 4.48
N ILE A 201 -10.78 12.37 3.46
CA ILE A 201 -10.54 12.75 2.06
C ILE A 201 -11.48 13.92 1.75
N GLY A 202 -10.95 15.03 1.23
CA GLY A 202 -11.70 16.25 0.95
C GLY A 202 -12.92 16.01 0.05
N GLU A 203 -14.09 15.92 0.70
CA GLU A 203 -15.50 15.92 0.24
C GLU A 203 -16.43 15.21 1.25
N GLN A 204 -15.88 14.50 2.26
CA GLN A 204 -16.70 13.85 3.30
C GLN A 204 -17.15 14.76 4.47
N ASP A 205 -16.84 16.07 4.44
CA ASP A 205 -17.30 17.03 5.47
C ASP A 205 -18.82 17.31 5.44
N GLY A 206 -19.55 16.84 4.42
CA GLY A 206 -20.95 17.24 4.21
C GLY A 206 -22.04 16.25 4.62
N LYS A 207 -21.75 15.00 5.01
CA LYS A 207 -22.80 13.97 5.19
C LYS A 207 -22.92 13.32 6.57
N GLU A 208 -21.95 13.50 7.47
CA GLU A 208 -22.05 12.97 8.85
C GLU A 208 -22.37 14.04 9.91
N ALA A 209 -22.47 15.33 9.54
CA ALA A 209 -22.80 16.42 10.47
C ALA A 209 -24.32 16.69 10.63
N GLU A 210 -25.17 16.23 9.71
CA GLU A 210 -26.61 16.59 9.71
C GLU A 210 -27.53 15.65 10.52
N THR A 211 -27.05 14.51 11.05
CA THR A 211 -27.93 13.55 11.77
C THR A 211 -27.93 13.72 13.31
N LYS A 212 -27.31 14.77 13.87
CA LYS A 212 -27.34 15.00 15.34
C LYS A 212 -27.65 16.43 15.79
N ALA A 213 -28.04 17.33 14.90
CA ALA A 213 -28.26 18.75 15.25
C ALA A 213 -29.71 19.24 15.08
N GLN A 214 -30.71 18.38 15.34
CA GLN A 214 -32.10 18.81 15.50
C GLN A 214 -32.75 18.13 16.70
N ASP A 215 -32.38 18.57 17.91
CA ASP A 215 -33.36 18.76 18.98
C ASP A 215 -32.84 19.83 19.96
N VAL A 216 -33.77 20.60 20.49
CA VAL A 216 -33.66 21.71 21.45
C VAL A 216 -33.36 23.11 20.87
N SER A 217 -34.46 23.76 20.48
CA SER A 217 -34.64 25.21 20.45
C SER A 217 -34.54 25.84 21.85
N GLN A 218 -33.59 26.76 22.04
CA GLN A 218 -33.65 28.12 22.66
C GLN A 218 -34.48 28.42 23.94
N PRO A 219 -34.21 29.51 24.73
CA PRO A 219 -33.47 30.73 24.38
C PRO A 219 -32.45 31.27 25.40
N ALA A 220 -31.75 32.31 24.94
CA ALA A 220 -30.68 33.07 25.57
C ALA A 220 -31.04 33.84 26.85
N THR A 221 -30.04 33.98 27.74
CA THR A 221 -29.86 35.19 28.55
C THR A 221 -28.37 35.49 28.73
N VAL A 222 -28.00 36.73 28.43
CA VAL A 222 -26.66 37.34 28.52
C VAL A 222 -26.32 37.71 29.97
N LYS A 223 -25.08 37.46 30.44
CA LYS A 223 -24.16 38.47 31.06
C LYS A 223 -22.96 37.89 31.85
N THR A 224 -21.76 38.35 31.44
CA THR A 224 -20.60 38.82 32.25
C THR A 224 -19.51 37.85 32.75
N SER A 225 -18.32 38.05 32.16
CA SER A 225 -16.93 38.10 32.72
C SER A 225 -16.21 36.85 33.25
N GLU A 226 -14.92 36.81 32.89
CA GLU A 226 -13.78 36.34 33.67
C GLU A 226 -13.49 34.83 33.77
N ALA A 227 -12.62 34.35 32.88
CA ALA A 227 -11.31 33.77 33.20
C ALA A 227 -10.77 33.01 31.98
N ALA A 228 -9.68 33.52 31.40
CA ALA A 228 -8.89 32.79 30.43
C ALA A 228 -8.12 31.69 31.17
N ILE A 229 -8.65 30.46 31.14
CA ILE A 229 -7.90 29.23 31.35
C ILE A 229 -8.31 28.32 30.18
N THR A 230 -7.36 28.02 29.31
CA THR A 230 -7.49 27.12 28.16
C THR A 230 -7.98 25.73 28.61
N PRO A 231 -9.16 25.26 28.17
CA PRO A 231 -9.63 23.90 28.47
C PRO A 231 -8.85 22.80 27.73
N SER A 232 -8.09 23.14 26.67
CA SER A 232 -7.45 22.20 25.74
C SER A 232 -6.39 21.31 26.36
N GLU A 233 -5.53 21.84 27.25
CA GLU A 233 -4.45 21.05 27.86
C GLU A 233 -4.97 19.99 28.85
N SER A 234 -6.17 20.20 29.40
CA SER A 234 -6.76 19.28 30.38
C SER A 234 -7.26 18.00 29.72
N GLU A 235 -7.91 18.13 28.56
CA GLU A 235 -8.43 17.00 27.78
C GLU A 235 -7.28 16.20 27.15
N GLU A 236 -6.27 16.86 26.59
CA GLU A 236 -5.11 16.18 26.00
C GLU A 236 -4.30 15.36 27.03
N VAL A 237 -4.12 15.90 28.25
CA VAL A 237 -3.44 15.19 29.34
C VAL A 237 -4.28 14.02 29.86
N LEU A 238 -5.61 14.15 29.87
CA LEU A 238 -6.54 13.06 30.20
C LEU A 238 -6.51 11.95 29.14
N GLU A 239 -6.48 12.31 27.86
CA GLU A 239 -6.38 11.36 26.74
C GLU A 239 -5.02 10.64 26.72
N GLN A 240 -3.91 11.36 26.86
CA GLN A 240 -2.57 10.76 26.95
C GLN A 240 -2.46 9.82 28.15
N ARG A 241 -3.08 10.20 29.28
CA ARG A 241 -3.17 9.33 30.46
C ARG A 241 -3.98 8.07 30.14
N GLN A 242 -5.09 8.16 29.41
CA GLN A 242 -5.90 7.00 29.04
C GLN A 242 -5.13 6.07 28.08
N ILE A 243 -4.47 6.64 27.07
CA ILE A 243 -3.63 5.90 26.12
C ILE A 243 -2.51 5.16 26.85
N LEU A 244 -1.84 5.81 27.80
CA LEU A 244 -0.80 5.16 28.61
C LEU A 244 -1.36 3.97 29.41
N GLN A 245 -2.60 4.05 29.90
CA GLN A 245 -3.26 2.94 30.59
C GLN A 245 -3.48 1.73 29.69
N ASP A 246 -4.00 1.98 28.51
CA ASP A 246 -4.33 0.92 27.56
C ASP A 246 -3.03 0.25 27.08
N LEU A 247 -1.96 1.03 26.92
CA LEU A 247 -0.64 0.52 26.59
C LEU A 247 -0.02 -0.31 27.73
N LEU A 248 -0.14 0.14 28.97
CA LEU A 248 0.34 -0.59 30.15
C LEU A 248 -0.40 -1.92 30.32
N THR A 249 -1.74 -1.90 30.23
CA THR A 249 -2.56 -3.11 30.34
C THR A 249 -2.27 -4.10 29.21
N MET A 250 -2.12 -3.65 27.96
CA MET A 250 -1.71 -4.52 26.85
C MET A 250 -0.31 -5.12 27.08
N THR A 251 0.62 -4.34 27.60
CA THR A 251 1.99 -4.81 27.88
C THR A 251 2.00 -5.81 29.04
N GLU A 252 1.19 -5.58 30.08
CA GLU A 252 0.99 -6.50 31.19
C GLU A 252 0.37 -7.82 30.72
N MET A 253 -0.67 -7.78 29.88
CA MET A 253 -1.25 -8.98 29.27
C MET A 253 -0.21 -9.76 28.44
N LYS A 254 0.67 -9.06 27.73
CA LYS A 254 1.76 -9.69 26.97
C LYS A 254 2.78 -10.38 27.89
N ILE A 255 3.18 -9.72 28.99
CA ILE A 255 4.05 -10.31 30.01
C ILE A 255 3.39 -11.57 30.62
N GLN A 256 2.10 -11.48 30.98
CA GLN A 256 1.35 -12.63 31.51
C GLN A 256 1.27 -13.78 30.49
N LYS A 257 1.09 -13.48 29.21
CA LYS A 257 1.09 -14.49 28.13
C LYS A 257 2.46 -15.18 28.02
N LEU A 258 3.56 -14.43 28.09
CA LEU A 258 4.92 -14.99 28.07
C LEU A 258 5.20 -15.89 29.28
N LEU A 259 4.74 -15.48 30.47
CA LEU A 259 4.85 -16.28 31.70
C LEU A 259 3.98 -17.55 31.63
N LYS A 260 2.72 -17.43 31.18
CA LYS A 260 1.78 -18.55 31.05
C LYS A 260 2.29 -19.61 30.07
N ASN A 261 2.94 -19.19 29.00
CA ASN A 261 3.53 -20.08 28.01
C ASN A 261 4.94 -20.58 28.40
N ARG A 262 5.45 -20.21 29.59
CA ARG A 262 6.80 -20.53 30.10
C ARG A 262 7.93 -20.17 29.13
N LEU A 263 7.73 -19.13 28.32
CA LEU A 263 8.68 -18.73 27.27
C LEU A 263 9.88 -17.95 27.84
N VAL A 264 9.70 -17.32 29.00
CA VAL A 264 10.68 -16.45 29.66
C VAL A 264 10.62 -16.69 31.17
N ARG A 265 11.76 -16.59 31.86
CA ARG A 265 11.83 -16.73 33.33
C ARG A 265 11.27 -15.47 34.00
N GLU A 266 10.59 -15.65 35.13
CA GLU A 266 10.00 -14.55 35.90
C GLU A 266 11.03 -13.50 36.33
N GLU A 267 12.26 -13.94 36.61
CA GLU A 267 13.41 -13.09 36.95
C GLU A 267 13.78 -12.10 35.83
N GLU A 268 13.65 -12.51 34.56
CA GLU A 268 13.97 -11.67 33.39
C GLU A 268 12.87 -10.63 33.12
N LEU A 269 11.63 -10.91 33.57
CA LEU A 269 10.48 -10.01 33.42
C LEU A 269 10.27 -9.08 34.62
N ALA A 270 10.86 -9.39 35.77
CA ALA A 270 10.73 -8.61 37.00
C ALA A 270 11.15 -7.14 36.83
N GLY A 271 12.22 -6.88 36.07
CA GLY A 271 12.68 -5.52 35.77
C GLY A 271 11.67 -4.71 34.95
N PHE A 272 11.00 -5.34 33.99
CA PHE A 272 9.97 -4.70 33.18
C PHE A 272 8.69 -4.42 33.97
N VAL A 273 8.29 -5.37 34.83
CA VAL A 273 7.13 -5.19 35.72
C VAL A 273 7.39 -4.08 36.75
N ALA A 274 8.61 -3.96 37.28
CA ALA A 274 8.98 -2.87 38.18
C ALA A 274 8.91 -1.50 37.49
N ALA A 275 9.44 -1.39 36.26
CA ALA A 275 9.36 -0.16 35.47
C ALA A 275 7.90 0.22 35.13
N MET A 276 7.03 -0.75 34.83
CA MET A 276 5.60 -0.48 34.60
C MET A 276 4.89 0.02 35.86
N LYS A 277 5.18 -0.57 37.03
CA LYS A 277 4.60 -0.10 38.31
C LYS A 277 5.06 1.31 38.68
N GLU A 278 6.29 1.68 38.33
CA GLU A 278 6.80 3.05 38.52
C GLU A 278 6.10 4.06 37.59
N MET A 279 5.87 3.68 36.33
CA MET A 279 5.05 4.47 35.40
C MET A 279 3.61 4.65 35.90
N GLU A 280 2.98 3.59 36.42
CA GLU A 280 1.64 3.66 37.02
C GLU A 280 1.60 4.57 38.27
N ALA A 281 2.63 4.51 39.13
CA ALA A 281 2.70 5.33 40.33
C ALA A 281 2.93 6.82 40.02
N SER A 282 3.69 7.13 38.97
CA SER A 282 3.98 8.51 38.56
C SER A 282 2.87 9.15 37.71
N ARG A 283 1.92 8.33 37.24
CA ARG A 283 0.81 8.71 36.35
C ARG A 283 -0.10 9.82 36.87
N TYR A 284 -0.22 9.95 38.19
CA TYR A 284 -1.06 10.95 38.83
C TYR A 284 -0.38 12.30 39.09
N ARG A 285 0.94 12.39 38.87
CA ARG A 285 1.76 13.56 39.24
C ARG A 285 2.44 14.25 38.05
N LYS A 286 2.44 13.64 36.87
CA LYS A 286 3.11 14.16 35.67
C LYS A 286 2.12 14.83 34.70
N SER A 287 2.57 15.92 34.08
CA SER A 287 1.89 16.63 32.98
C SER A 287 2.47 16.31 31.60
N ASP A 288 3.59 15.59 31.52
CA ASP A 288 4.20 15.12 30.27
C ASP A 288 4.52 13.63 30.39
N PHE A 289 4.04 12.85 29.43
CA PHE A 289 4.17 11.38 29.37
C PHE A 289 5.16 10.91 28.29
N LYS A 290 5.86 11.81 27.58
CA LYS A 290 6.78 11.44 26.48
C LYS A 290 7.85 10.44 26.90
N GLU A 291 8.42 10.61 28.09
CA GLU A 291 9.45 9.71 28.61
C GLU A 291 8.88 8.33 28.95
N ASP A 292 7.67 8.30 29.53
CA ASP A 292 6.96 7.06 29.89
C ASP A 292 6.58 6.28 28.61
N PHE A 293 6.15 6.97 27.54
CA PHE A 293 5.90 6.33 26.23
C PHE A 293 7.18 5.76 25.59
N ARG A 294 8.32 6.46 25.68
CA ARG A 294 9.61 5.95 25.17
C ARG A 294 10.08 4.72 25.94
N GLN A 295 9.96 4.75 27.27
CA GLN A 295 10.28 3.61 28.12
C GLN A 295 9.39 2.42 27.78
N LEU A 296 8.07 2.63 27.67
CA LEU A 296 7.12 1.56 27.33
C LEU A 296 7.38 0.97 25.94
N HIS A 297 7.74 1.80 24.95
CA HIS A 297 8.16 1.33 23.63
C HIS A 297 9.42 0.45 23.71
N THR A 298 10.39 0.85 24.52
CA THR A 298 11.63 0.08 24.74
C THR A 298 11.33 -1.28 25.38
N ILE A 299 10.44 -1.30 26.38
CA ILE A 299 9.98 -2.53 27.04
C ILE A 299 9.27 -3.44 26.03
N ARG A 300 8.35 -2.90 25.22
CA ARG A 300 7.59 -3.67 24.23
C ARG A 300 8.47 -4.27 23.15
N ALA A 301 9.45 -3.51 22.64
CA ALA A 301 10.43 -4.00 21.68
C ALA A 301 11.28 -5.15 22.28
N ALA A 302 11.71 -5.01 23.54
CA ALA A 302 12.43 -6.09 24.23
C ALA A 302 11.55 -7.35 24.42
N LEU A 303 10.27 -7.18 24.75
CA LEU A 303 9.32 -8.30 24.86
C LEU A 303 9.09 -9.01 23.52
N GLU A 304 9.01 -8.27 22.41
CA GLU A 304 8.92 -8.83 21.06
C GLU A 304 10.19 -9.57 20.67
N GLU A 305 11.37 -9.04 21.00
CA GLU A 305 12.62 -9.74 20.76
C GLU A 305 12.71 -11.05 21.56
N MET A 306 12.26 -11.06 22.83
CA MET A 306 12.19 -12.27 23.65
C MET A 306 11.17 -13.29 23.12
N GLU A 307 9.99 -12.84 22.69
CA GLU A 307 8.98 -13.69 22.06
C GLU A 307 9.52 -14.33 20.76
N ASN A 308 10.16 -13.54 19.91
CA ASN A 308 10.79 -14.01 18.67
C ASN A 308 11.95 -14.99 18.93
N LYS A 309 12.77 -14.73 19.95
CA LYS A 309 13.84 -15.65 20.38
C LYS A 309 13.29 -16.97 20.93
N ALA A 310 12.15 -16.95 21.63
CA ALA A 310 11.53 -18.14 22.19
C ALA A 310 10.82 -18.99 21.11
N PHE A 311 10.24 -18.36 20.08
CA PHE A 311 9.53 -19.06 18.98
C PHE A 311 10.43 -19.52 17.83
N ASN A 312 11.64 -18.96 17.66
CA ASN A 312 12.60 -19.39 16.62
C ASN A 312 13.84 -20.09 17.18
N PRO A 313 13.77 -21.40 17.50
CA PRO A 313 14.95 -22.14 17.98
C PRO A 313 16.06 -22.28 16.92
N ARG A 314 15.77 -22.07 15.62
CA ARG A 314 16.74 -22.21 14.52
C ARG A 314 17.90 -21.20 14.56
N LYS A 315 17.69 -19.99 15.09
CA LYS A 315 18.78 -18.99 15.24
C LYS A 315 19.69 -19.25 16.45
N ARG A 316 19.33 -20.17 17.34
CA ARG A 316 20.12 -20.48 18.55
C ARG A 316 21.31 -21.39 18.25
N LEU A 317 21.25 -22.22 17.20
CA LEU A 317 22.33 -23.11 16.78
C LEU A 317 23.45 -22.37 16.02
N GLU A 318 23.12 -21.37 15.20
CA GLU A 318 24.12 -20.67 14.38
C GLU A 318 25.08 -19.79 15.20
N ARG A 319 24.67 -19.29 16.37
CA ARG A 319 25.58 -18.54 17.26
C ARG A 319 26.51 -19.41 18.10
N THR A 320 26.11 -20.66 18.41
CA THR A 320 26.99 -21.59 19.14
C THR A 320 28.04 -22.24 18.25
N GLU A 321 27.80 -22.37 16.94
CA GLU A 321 28.78 -22.93 16.00
C GLU A 321 29.83 -21.91 15.52
N GLY A 322 29.52 -20.61 15.54
CA GLY A 322 30.48 -19.54 15.21
C GLY A 322 31.53 -19.24 16.29
N GLN A 323 31.39 -19.80 17.50
CA GLN A 323 32.35 -19.64 18.61
C GLN A 323 33.18 -20.91 18.88
N ARG A 324 33.03 -21.95 18.05
CA ARG A 324 33.83 -23.20 18.13
C ARG A 324 34.55 -23.55 16.81
N ARG A 325 34.88 -22.55 16.01
CA ARG A 325 35.84 -22.69 14.90
C ARG A 325 36.94 -21.67 15.04
#